data_AF-A0A482YV95-F1
#
_entry.id   AF-A0A482YV95-F1
#
_cell.length_a   1.000
_cell.length_b   1.000
_cell.length_c   1.000
_cell.angle_alpha   90.00
_cell.angle_beta   90.00
_cell.angle_gamma   90.00
#
_symmetry.space_group_name_H-M   'P 1'
#
loop_
_entity.id
_entity.type
_entity.pdbx_description
1 polymer ?
#
loop_
_entity_poly.entity_id
_entity_poly.type
_entity_poly.pdbx_seq_one_letter_code
_entity_poly.pdbx_strand_id
1 'polypeptide(L)'
;MRPDSTSFENFMSTQGINNDSAVVITHQGIKPGNVAGAARLYWHMKYHGFDNVALLDGGNAAWVAALEELVDNKTQTGNSVFNAGVERGEILATISEVKSAMTNKQIILVDTRDLRQHIGIKKKKLCL
;
A
#
# COMPACT_ATOMS: atom_id res chain seq x y z
N MET A 1 -8.52 -4.90 5.65
CA MET A 1 -9.63 -4.37 4.83
C MET A 1 -9.30 -2.95 4.42
N ARG A 2 -9.97 -2.41 3.39
CA ARG A 2 -9.84 -0.99 3.04
C ARG A 2 -10.57 -0.14 4.09
N PRO A 3 -10.01 1.00 4.55
CA PRO A 3 -10.74 1.94 5.41
C PRO A 3 -11.82 2.71 4.62
N ASP A 4 -12.85 3.19 5.31
CA ASP A 4 -13.73 4.24 4.75
C ASP A 4 -12.97 5.56 4.61
N SER A 5 -13.49 6.49 3.79
CA SER A 5 -12.82 7.78 3.53
C SER A 5 -12.56 8.59 4.79
N THR A 6 -13.51 8.66 5.73
CA THR A 6 -13.34 9.43 6.97
C THR A 6 -12.20 8.88 7.81
N SER A 7 -12.14 7.56 7.99
CA SER A 7 -11.02 6.91 8.70
C SER A 7 -9.69 7.15 8.00
N PHE A 8 -9.67 7.13 6.66
CA PHE A 8 -8.47 7.38 5.88
C PHE A 8 -8.00 8.84 5.99
N GLU A 9 -8.90 9.80 5.83
CA GLU A 9 -8.65 11.24 5.95
C GLU A 9 -8.07 11.60 7.30
N ASN A 10 -8.68 11.10 8.37
CA ASN A 10 -8.19 11.31 9.73
C ASN A 10 -6.77 10.76 9.89
N PHE A 11 -6.52 9.52 9.44
CA PHE A 11 -5.19 8.94 9.53
C PHE A 11 -4.15 9.78 8.78
N MET A 12 -4.40 10.12 7.52
CA MET A 12 -3.47 10.91 6.70
C MET A 12 -3.22 12.31 7.30
N SER A 13 -4.27 12.95 7.80
CA SER A 13 -4.20 14.25 8.49
C SER A 13 -3.29 14.21 9.71
N THR A 14 -3.35 13.14 10.52
CA THR A 14 -2.44 12.94 11.68
C THR A 14 -0.99 12.70 11.28
N GLN A 15 -0.74 12.24 10.04
CA GLN A 15 0.61 12.11 9.49
C GLN A 15 1.12 13.43 8.88
N GLY A 16 0.36 14.52 8.98
CA GLY A 16 0.74 15.83 8.43
C GLY A 16 0.63 15.93 6.91
N ILE A 17 -0.11 15.00 6.28
CA ILE A 17 -0.32 14.97 4.83
C ILE A 17 -1.58 15.77 4.50
N ASN A 18 -1.47 16.70 3.56
CA ASN A 18 -2.59 17.44 2.97
C ASN A 18 -2.71 17.13 1.46
N ASN A 19 -3.70 17.74 0.80
CA ASN A 19 -3.96 17.52 -0.62
C ASN A 19 -2.82 17.98 -1.56
N ASP A 20 -1.97 18.93 -1.13
CA ASP A 20 -0.84 19.46 -1.92
C ASP A 20 0.47 18.69 -1.68
N SER A 21 0.48 17.74 -0.73
CA SER A 21 1.67 17.00 -0.35
C SER A 21 2.19 16.14 -1.51
N ALA A 22 3.52 16.01 -1.60
CA ALA A 22 4.16 14.96 -2.39
C ALA A 22 4.58 13.84 -1.44
N VAL A 23 3.97 12.67 -1.57
CA VAL A 23 4.16 11.56 -0.62
C VAL A 23 5.07 10.50 -1.20
N VAL A 24 6.22 10.26 -0.57
CA VAL A 24 7.10 9.14 -0.90
C VAL A 24 7.00 8.09 0.20
N ILE A 25 6.51 6.90 -0.15
CA ILE A 25 6.37 5.78 0.78
C ILE A 25 7.60 4.88 0.65
N THR A 26 8.26 4.62 1.77
CA THR A 26 9.40 3.70 1.82
C THR A 26 9.05 2.35 2.44
N HIS A 27 9.96 1.39 2.30
CA HIS A 27 9.93 0.07 2.93
C HIS A 27 11.36 -0.37 3.28
N GLN A 28 11.52 -1.50 3.97
CA GLN A 28 12.85 -1.97 4.39
C GLN A 28 13.80 -2.28 3.23
N GLY A 29 13.29 -2.77 2.09
CA GLY A 29 14.11 -3.04 0.90
C GLY A 29 14.97 -4.31 0.93
N ILE A 30 14.88 -5.15 1.97
CA ILE A 30 15.81 -6.29 2.19
C ILE A 30 15.36 -7.57 1.48
N LYS A 31 14.04 -7.78 1.36
CA LYS A 31 13.44 -8.96 0.70
C LYS A 31 12.23 -8.55 -0.13
N PRO A 32 11.86 -9.31 -1.18
CA PRO A 32 10.74 -8.95 -2.07
C PRO A 32 9.44 -8.63 -1.34
N GLY A 33 9.11 -9.37 -0.26
CA GLY A 33 7.91 -9.13 0.53
C GLY A 33 7.89 -7.82 1.34
N ASN A 34 9.02 -7.11 1.50
CA ASN A 34 9.05 -5.87 2.28
C ASN A 34 8.25 -4.74 1.64
N VAL A 35 8.17 -4.70 0.30
CA VAL A 35 7.42 -3.65 -0.41
C VAL A 35 5.91 -3.77 -0.23
N ALA A 36 5.41 -4.96 0.14
CA ALA A 36 3.97 -5.24 0.16
C ALA A 36 3.16 -4.27 1.04
N GLY A 37 3.70 -3.86 2.20
CA GLY A 37 3.06 -2.88 3.07
C GLY A 37 3.00 -1.48 2.44
N ALA A 38 4.13 -1.02 1.89
CA ALA A 38 4.23 0.27 1.21
C ALA A 38 3.34 0.33 -0.04
N ALA A 39 3.38 -0.70 -0.88
CA ALA A 39 2.53 -0.84 -2.06
C ALA A 39 1.03 -0.88 -1.69
N ARG A 40 0.68 -1.46 -0.53
CA ARG A 40 -0.71 -1.45 -0.06
C ARG A 40 -1.17 -0.06 0.36
N LEU A 41 -0.30 0.74 1.01
CA LEU A 41 -0.61 2.14 1.32
C LEU A 41 -0.71 2.98 0.04
N TYR A 42 0.22 2.80 -0.91
CA TYR A 42 0.16 3.41 -2.24
C TYR A 42 -1.19 3.13 -2.92
N TRP A 43 -1.63 1.87 -2.93
CA TRP A 43 -2.93 1.50 -3.49
C TRP A 43 -4.08 2.18 -2.77
N HIS A 44 -4.07 2.28 -1.43
CA HIS A 44 -5.12 3.01 -0.69
C HIS A 44 -5.15 4.49 -1.06
N MET A 45 -3.99 5.15 -1.18
CA MET A 45 -3.92 6.55 -1.60
C MET A 45 -4.53 6.76 -2.99
N LYS A 46 -4.15 5.92 -3.97
CA LYS A 46 -4.75 5.97 -5.32
C LYS A 46 -6.24 5.66 -5.29
N TYR A 47 -6.66 4.69 -4.48
CA TYR A 47 -8.07 4.34 -4.33
C TYR A 47 -8.88 5.53 -3.80
N HIS A 48 -8.37 6.25 -2.80
CA HIS A 48 -9.01 7.46 -2.25
C HIS A 48 -8.71 8.73 -3.07
N GLY A 49 -8.42 8.58 -4.37
CA GLY A 49 -8.32 9.69 -5.31
C GLY A 49 -7.05 10.56 -5.19
N PHE A 50 -6.02 10.13 -4.47
CA PHE A 50 -4.78 10.88 -4.30
C PHE A 50 -3.67 10.38 -5.23
N ASP A 51 -3.16 11.26 -6.10
CA ASP A 51 -2.21 10.89 -7.15
C ASP A 51 -0.75 11.22 -6.89
N ASN A 52 -0.46 12.24 -6.08
CA ASN A 52 0.90 12.73 -5.84
C ASN A 52 1.66 11.85 -4.84
N VAL A 53 1.73 10.56 -5.14
CA VAL A 53 2.32 9.52 -4.32
C VAL A 53 3.28 8.67 -5.15
N ALA A 54 4.43 8.32 -4.56
CA ALA A 54 5.43 7.44 -5.14
C ALA A 54 5.93 6.40 -4.11
N LEU A 55 6.54 5.33 -4.61
CA LEU A 55 7.30 4.38 -3.80
C LEU A 55 8.79 4.68 -3.97
N LEU A 56 9.55 4.65 -2.88
CA LEU A 56 11.01 4.72 -2.95
C LEU A 56 11.57 3.40 -3.51
N ASP A 57 12.17 3.45 -4.71
CA ASP A 57 12.77 2.27 -5.33
C ASP A 57 13.92 1.71 -4.49
N GLY A 58 13.91 0.39 -4.28
CA GLY A 58 14.84 -0.30 -3.38
C GLY A 58 14.67 0.00 -1.88
N GLY A 59 13.79 0.94 -1.50
CA GLY A 59 13.50 1.30 -0.11
C GLY A 59 14.72 1.76 0.69
N ASN A 60 14.64 1.61 2.02
CA ASN A 60 15.68 2.03 2.95
C ASN A 60 17.03 1.32 2.70
N ALA A 61 17.02 0.09 2.20
CA ALA A 61 18.26 -0.63 1.87
C ALA A 61 19.04 0.07 0.74
N ALA A 62 18.34 0.50 -0.33
CA ALA A 62 18.98 1.26 -1.41
C ALA A 62 19.37 2.67 -0.97
N TRP A 63 18.56 3.32 -0.12
CA TRP A 63 18.88 4.61 0.49
C TRP A 63 20.23 4.58 1.24
N VAL A 64 20.41 3.61 2.14
CA VAL A 64 21.67 3.44 2.88
C VAL A 64 22.83 3.06 1.95
N ALA A 65 22.57 2.24 0.92
CA ALA A 65 23.60 1.89 -0.07
C ALA A 65 24.09 3.10 -0.88
N ALA A 66 23.27 4.15 -1.00
CA ALA A 66 23.65 5.44 -1.59
C ALA A 66 24.40 6.36 -0.61
N LEU A 67 24.79 5.86 0.57
CA LEU A 67 25.46 6.61 1.65
C LEU A 67 24.61 7.73 2.27
N GLU A 68 23.29 7.61 2.17
CA GLU A 68 22.36 8.53 2.81
C GLU A 68 22.05 8.11 4.25
N GLU A 69 21.78 9.09 5.11
CA GLU A 69 21.54 8.86 6.54
C GLU A 69 20.07 8.45 6.82
N LEU A 70 19.90 7.61 7.84
CA LEU A 70 18.62 7.34 8.47
C LEU A 70 18.63 7.91 9.88
N VAL A 71 17.51 8.50 10.29
CA VAL A 71 17.29 8.98 11.65
C VAL A 71 16.26 8.11 12.34
N ASP A 72 16.42 7.89 13.65
CA ASP A 72 15.52 7.09 14.48
C ASP A 72 14.76 7.92 15.52
N ASN A 73 15.01 9.23 15.56
CA ASN A 73 14.30 10.14 16.43
C ASN A 73 12.83 10.27 15.99
N LYS A 74 11.94 10.40 16.98
CA LYS A 74 10.52 10.59 16.71
C LYS A 74 10.31 11.88 15.92
N THR A 75 9.81 11.77 14.69
CA THR A 75 9.39 12.93 13.90
C THR A 75 8.07 13.46 14.43
N GLN A 76 7.95 14.77 14.60
CA GLN A 76 6.66 15.42 14.82
C GLN A 76 6.02 15.67 13.47
N THR A 77 4.82 15.13 13.28
CA THR A 77 3.97 15.47 12.15
C THR A 77 3.11 16.66 12.55
N GLY A 78 3.01 17.68 11.68
CA GLY A 78 2.08 18.78 11.90
C GLY A 78 0.64 18.30 11.76
N ASN A 79 -0.31 18.95 12.43
CA ASN A 79 -1.71 18.75 12.10
C ASN A 79 -1.98 19.37 10.73
N SER A 80 -2.60 18.59 9.85
CA SER A 80 -2.99 19.01 8.51
C SER A 80 -4.43 18.59 8.23
N VAL A 81 -4.99 19.04 7.12
CA VAL A 81 -6.30 18.59 6.65
C VAL A 81 -6.09 17.85 5.33
N PHE A 82 -6.40 16.56 5.34
CA PHE A 82 -6.49 15.72 4.15
C PHE A 82 -7.95 15.48 3.81
N ASN A 83 -8.34 15.77 2.57
CA ASN A 83 -9.65 15.41 2.04
C ASN A 83 -9.47 14.32 0.98
N ALA A 84 -10.13 13.18 1.13
CA ALA A 84 -10.09 12.12 0.13
C ALA A 84 -10.82 12.59 -1.13
N GLY A 85 -10.31 12.16 -2.29
CA GLY A 85 -10.99 12.33 -3.56
C GLY A 85 -12.10 11.29 -3.75
N VAL A 86 -12.65 11.25 -4.97
CA VAL A 86 -13.60 10.22 -5.36
C VAL A 86 -12.94 8.85 -5.30
N GLU A 87 -13.61 7.90 -4.66
CA GLU A 87 -13.15 6.51 -4.57
C GLU A 87 -13.07 5.87 -5.98
N ARG A 88 -11.90 5.33 -6.31
CA ARG A 88 -11.61 4.67 -7.58
C ARG A 88 -12.03 3.20 -7.55
N GLY A 89 -13.31 2.95 -7.83
CA GLY A 89 -13.88 1.60 -7.86
C GLY A 89 -13.20 0.68 -8.88
N GLU A 90 -12.68 1.24 -9.98
CA GLU A 90 -12.09 0.50 -11.09
C GLU A 90 -10.79 -0.24 -10.74
N ILE A 91 -10.09 0.16 -9.65
CA ILE A 91 -8.89 -0.53 -9.18
C ILE A 91 -9.16 -1.51 -8.01
N LEU A 92 -10.43 -1.68 -7.64
CA LEU A 92 -10.88 -2.62 -6.62
C LEU A 92 -11.68 -3.75 -7.26
N ALA A 93 -11.18 -4.98 -7.14
CA ALA A 93 -11.94 -6.16 -7.49
C ALA A 93 -12.82 -6.62 -6.31
N THR A 94 -14.12 -6.72 -6.53
CA THR A 94 -15.10 -7.31 -5.62
C THR A 94 -15.11 -8.83 -5.71
N ILE A 95 -15.67 -9.50 -4.70
CA ILE A 95 -15.84 -10.96 -4.72
C ILE A 95 -16.68 -11.41 -5.93
N SER A 96 -17.69 -10.63 -6.31
CA SER A 96 -18.54 -10.93 -7.47
C SER A 96 -17.72 -10.88 -8.76
N GLU A 97 -16.95 -9.82 -8.97
CA GLU A 97 -16.09 -9.67 -10.15
C GLU A 97 -15.03 -10.77 -10.23
N VAL A 98 -14.42 -11.15 -9.10
CA VAL A 98 -13.46 -12.26 -9.05
C VAL A 98 -14.14 -13.58 -9.45
N LYS A 99 -15.36 -13.86 -8.96
CA LYS A 99 -16.10 -15.06 -9.36
C LYS A 99 -16.41 -15.07 -10.86
N SER A 100 -16.83 -13.93 -11.43
CA SER A 100 -17.08 -13.81 -12.86
C SER A 100 -15.80 -13.94 -13.69
N ALA A 101 -14.66 -13.45 -13.18
CA ALA A 101 -13.38 -13.57 -13.85
C ALA A 101 -12.90 -15.03 -13.97
N MET A 102 -13.27 -15.91 -13.02
CA MET A 102 -12.86 -17.33 -13.05
C MET A 102 -13.35 -18.08 -14.31
N THR A 103 -14.45 -17.65 -14.93
CA THR A 103 -14.99 -18.27 -16.15
C THR A 103 -14.62 -17.49 -17.43
N ASN A 104 -14.06 -16.29 -17.28
CA ASN A 104 -13.70 -15.43 -18.40
C ASN A 104 -12.22 -15.59 -18.76
N LYS A 105 -11.95 -16.27 -19.88
CA LYS A 105 -10.58 -16.51 -20.38
C LYS A 105 -9.80 -15.25 -20.78
N GLN A 106 -10.46 -14.10 -20.87
CA GLN A 106 -9.81 -12.81 -21.17
C GLN A 106 -9.26 -12.12 -19.92
N ILE A 107 -9.58 -12.62 -18.72
CA ILE A 107 -9.12 -12.03 -17.45
C ILE A 107 -8.11 -12.98 -16.81
N ILE A 108 -6.94 -12.46 -16.45
CA ILE A 108 -5.90 -13.22 -15.75
C ILE A 108 -5.99 -12.90 -14.26
N LEU A 109 -6.19 -13.93 -13.44
CA LEU A 109 -6.12 -13.82 -11.99
C LEU A 109 -4.70 -14.12 -11.52
N VAL A 110 -4.08 -13.16 -10.83
CA VAL A 110 -2.71 -13.28 -10.33
C VAL A 110 -2.72 -13.37 -8.80
N ASP A 111 -2.09 -14.42 -8.27
CA ASP A 111 -1.88 -14.61 -6.84
C ASP A 111 -0.39 -14.41 -6.52
N THR A 112 -0.09 -13.38 -5.72
CA THR A 112 1.29 -13.01 -5.39
C THR A 112 1.80 -13.68 -4.11
N ARG A 113 1.08 -14.67 -3.56
CA ARG A 113 1.54 -15.43 -2.40
C ARG A 113 2.70 -16.36 -2.78
N ASP A 114 3.42 -16.83 -1.75
CA ASP A 114 4.42 -17.88 -1.92
C ASP A 114 3.79 -19.12 -2.56
N LEU A 115 4.50 -19.76 -3.51
CA LEU A 115 3.97 -20.89 -4.28
C LEU A 115 3.42 -21.99 -3.36
N ARG A 116 4.13 -22.32 -2.27
CA ARG A 116 3.69 -23.37 -1.35
C ARG A 116 2.39 -23.01 -0.63
N GLN A 117 2.10 -21.73 -0.45
CA GLN A 117 0.81 -21.27 0.07
C GLN A 117 -0.28 -21.33 -1.00
N HIS A 118 0.06 -20.95 -2.23
CA HIS A 118 -0.87 -20.97 -3.36
C HIS A 118 -1.38 -22.40 -3.64
N ILE A 119 -0.49 -23.39 -3.69
CA ILE A 119 -0.85 -24.80 -3.93
C ILE A 119 -1.27 -25.56 -2.66
N GLY A 120 -1.38 -24.89 -1.51
CA GLY A 120 -1.92 -25.48 -0.28
C GLY A 120 -0.96 -26.34 0.56
N ILE A 121 0.33 -26.40 0.24
CA ILE A 121 1.35 -27.16 1.01
C ILE A 121 1.73 -26.46 2.32
N LYS A 122 1.66 -25.13 2.37
CA LYS A 122 2.07 -24.32 3.53
C LYS A 122 0.92 -23.42 3.98
N LYS A 123 0.58 -23.48 5.27
CA LYS A 123 -0.32 -22.50 5.91
C LYS A 123 0.51 -21.47 6.68
N LYS A 124 0.06 -20.20 6.67
CA LYS A 124 0.59 -19.21 7.62
C LYS A 124 0.14 -19.64 9.02
N LYS A 125 1.08 -19.85 9.95
CA LYS A 125 0.71 -20.00 11.36
C LYS A 125 -0.06 -18.74 11.77
N LEU A 126 -1.27 -18.89 12.33
CA LEU A 126 -1.93 -17.76 12.95
C LEU A 126 -1.09 -17.39 14.18
N CYS A 127 -0.63 -16.15 14.25
CA CYS A 127 -0.27 -15.56 15.53
C CYS A 127 -1.60 -15.31 16.25
N LEU A 128 -1.84 -16.07 17.31
CA LEU A 128 -2.84 -15.75 18.33
C LEU A 128 -2.24 -14.66 19.23
#